data_AF-A0A401Q1J3-F1
#
_entry.id   AF-A0A401Q1J3-F1
#
_cell.length_a   1.000
_cell.length_b   1.000
_cell.length_c   1.000
_cell.angle_alpha   90.00
_cell.angle_beta   90.00
_cell.angle_gamma   90.00
#
_symmetry.space_group_name_H-M   'P 1'
#
loop_
_entity.id
_entity.type
_entity.pdbx_description
1 polymer ?
#
loop_
_entity_poly.entity_id
_entity_poly.type
_entity_poly.pdbx_seq_one_letter_code
_entity_poly.pdbx_strand_id
1 'polypeptide(L)'
;MNKLYIGNLTENVTTVDLESLFKEWKIPFTGQFLVKTGYAFVDCPDDNSAMKAIDILSGKVELHGKSIEVEHSVPKRQRSRKLQIRNIPPHLQWEGRK
;
A
#
# COMPACT_ATOMS: atom_id res chain seq x y z
N MET A 1 6.57 4.40 8.37
CA MET A 1 6.74 3.26 7.44
C MET A 1 6.43 3.75 6.04
N ASN A 2 7.44 4.19 5.29
CA ASN A 2 7.23 4.82 3.98
C ASN A 2 7.41 3.86 2.79
N LYS A 3 7.79 2.60 3.01
CA LYS A 3 7.91 1.60 1.95
C LYS A 3 6.62 0.80 1.81
N LEU A 4 6.17 0.63 0.57
CA LEU A 4 4.95 -0.10 0.23
C LEU A 4 5.26 -1.43 -0.44
N TYR A 5 4.43 -2.43 -0.13
CA TYR A 5 4.26 -3.66 -0.90
C TYR A 5 2.99 -3.52 -1.73
N ILE A 6 3.06 -3.90 -3.00
CA ILE A 6 1.94 -3.89 -3.93
C ILE A 6 1.73 -5.33 -4.40
N GLY A 7 0.63 -5.96 -3.99
CA GLY A 7 0.32 -7.37 -4.22
C GLY A 7 -0.83 -7.59 -5.20
N ASN A 8 -1.12 -8.87 -5.44
CA ASN A 8 -2.16 -9.34 -6.35
C ASN A 8 -2.02 -8.82 -7.80
N LEU A 9 -0.77 -8.60 -8.25
CA LEU A 9 -0.50 -8.15 -9.61
C LEU A 9 -0.59 -9.31 -10.59
N THR A 10 -0.94 -9.03 -11.85
CA THR A 10 -0.75 -9.97 -12.95
C THR A 10 0.72 -9.98 -13.38
N GLU A 11 1.18 -11.06 -14.01
CA GLU A 11 2.58 -11.19 -14.46
C GLU A 11 2.97 -10.16 -15.53
N ASN A 12 1.98 -9.58 -16.21
CA ASN A 12 2.17 -8.60 -17.27
C ASN A 12 2.29 -7.15 -16.73
N VAL A 13 2.09 -6.91 -15.43
CA VAL A 13 2.19 -5.57 -14.85
C VAL A 13 3.62 -5.07 -14.97
N THR A 14 3.77 -3.89 -15.55
CA THR A 14 5.06 -3.22 -15.72
C THR A 14 5.26 -2.09 -14.71
N THR A 15 6.49 -1.58 -14.61
CA THR A 15 6.77 -0.37 -13.82
C THR A 15 5.99 0.84 -14.33
N VAL A 16 5.78 0.93 -15.65
CA VAL A 16 5.06 2.03 -16.30
C VAL A 16 3.57 2.04 -15.90
N ASP A 17 2.96 0.86 -15.79
CA ASP A 17 1.57 0.72 -15.34
C ASP A 17 1.41 1.24 -13.91
N LEU A 18 2.30 0.83 -13.01
CA LEU A 18 2.28 1.25 -11.60
C LEU A 18 2.59 2.75 -11.44
N GLU A 19 3.54 3.28 -12.20
CA GLU A 19 3.82 4.72 -12.21
C GLU A 19 2.63 5.54 -12.70
N SER A 20 2.00 5.10 -13.78
CA SER A 20 0.81 5.75 -14.35
C SER A 20 -0.33 5.74 -13.35
N LEU A 21 -0.53 4.61 -12.68
CA LEU A 21 -1.54 4.46 -11.65
C LEU A 21 -1.29 5.40 -10.45
N PHE A 22 -0.07 5.43 -9.91
CA PHE A 22 0.24 6.31 -8.78
C PHE A 22 0.11 7.79 -9.16
N LYS A 23 0.46 8.16 -10.41
CA LYS A 23 0.28 9.53 -10.94
C LYS A 23 -1.20 9.88 -11.09
N GLU A 24 -2.01 8.99 -11.65
CA GLU A 24 -3.45 9.18 -11.85
C GLU A 24 -4.17 9.49 -10.52
N TRP A 25 -3.86 8.71 -9.48
CA TRP A 25 -4.43 8.86 -8.14
C TRP A 25 -3.75 9.93 -7.29
N LYS A 26 -2.78 10.68 -7.86
CA LYS A 26 -2.02 11.74 -7.18
C LYS A 26 -1.40 11.25 -5.87
N ILE A 27 -0.80 10.07 -5.92
CA ILE A 27 -0.08 9.45 -4.82
C ILE A 27 1.41 9.72 -5.03
N PRO A 28 2.06 10.49 -4.15
CA PRO A 28 3.47 10.76 -4.29
C PRO A 28 4.29 9.51 -3.96
N PHE A 29 5.27 9.23 -4.80
CA PHE A 29 6.24 8.15 -4.62
C PHE A 29 7.66 8.67 -4.92
N THR A 30 8.64 7.94 -4.41
CA THR A 30 10.07 8.24 -4.54
C THR A 30 10.82 7.00 -5.02
N GLY A 31 11.83 7.20 -5.86
CA GLY A 31 12.57 6.08 -6.45
C GLY A 31 11.79 5.37 -7.56
N GLN A 32 12.23 4.15 -7.88
CA GLN A 32 11.66 3.32 -8.95
C GLN A 32 10.82 2.19 -8.36
N PHE A 33 9.81 1.76 -9.11
CA PHE A 33 9.06 0.54 -8.78
C PHE A 33 9.94 -0.69 -8.98
N LEU A 34 10.10 -1.50 -7.93
CA LEU A 34 10.75 -2.80 -8.02
C LEU A 34 9.69 -3.87 -8.25
N VAL A 35 9.48 -4.24 -9.51
CA VAL A 35 8.49 -5.26 -9.90
C VAL A 35 9.11 -6.67 -9.83
N LYS A 36 8.33 -7.60 -9.30
CA LYS A 36 8.58 -9.05 -9.24
C LYS A 36 7.34 -9.78 -9.72
N THR A 37 7.45 -11.10 -9.90
CA THR A 37 6.32 -11.92 -10.34
C THR A 37 5.19 -11.87 -9.31
N GLY A 38 4.08 -11.20 -9.67
CA GLY A 38 2.88 -11.09 -8.84
C GLY A 38 2.87 -9.98 -7.78
N TYR A 39 3.97 -9.22 -7.62
CA TYR A 39 4.05 -8.13 -6.64
C TYR A 39 5.13 -7.11 -6.95
N ALA A 40 5.07 -5.93 -6.33
CA ALA A 40 6.05 -4.88 -6.47
C ALA A 40 6.34 -4.16 -5.14
N PHE A 41 7.39 -3.35 -5.13
CA PHE A 41 7.70 -2.42 -4.04
C PHE A 41 7.94 -1.01 -4.58
N VAL A 42 7.59 -0.02 -3.77
CA VAL A 42 7.92 1.39 -4.00
C VAL A 42 8.14 2.11 -2.67
N ASP A 43 8.99 3.13 -2.66
CA ASP A 43 9.15 4.02 -1.52
C ASP A 43 8.27 5.26 -1.70
N CYS A 44 7.69 5.76 -0.60
CA CYS A 44 6.99 7.04 -0.54
C CYS A 44 7.86 8.09 0.16
N PRO A 45 7.59 9.39 -0.05
CA PRO A 45 8.32 10.47 0.63
C PRO A 45 8.21 10.38 2.16
N ASP A 46 7.03 10.01 2.66
CA ASP A 46 6.71 9.95 4.08
C ASP A 46 5.62 8.92 4.39
N ASP A 47 5.35 8.74 5.68
CA ASP A 47 4.33 7.81 6.20
C ASP A 47 2.91 8.20 5.78
N ASN A 48 2.62 9.50 5.71
CA ASN A 48 1.29 10.00 5.33
C ASN A 48 0.97 9.68 3.85
N SER A 49 1.96 9.81 2.99
CA SER A 49 1.92 9.44 1.58
C SER A 49 1.70 7.94 1.41
N ALA A 50 2.40 7.12 2.20
CA ALA A 50 2.21 5.67 2.21
C ALA A 50 0.79 5.31 2.69
N MET A 51 0.29 5.90 3.79
CA MET A 51 -1.07 5.68 4.26
C MET A 51 -2.11 6.09 3.22
N LYS A 52 -1.94 7.26 2.59
CA LYS A 52 -2.80 7.71 1.50
C LYS A 52 -2.85 6.70 0.35
N ALA A 53 -1.71 6.13 -0.04
CA ALA A 53 -1.66 5.11 -1.08
C ALA A 53 -2.46 3.86 -0.69
N ILE A 54 -2.25 3.37 0.52
CA ILE A 54 -2.93 2.19 1.05
C ILE A 54 -4.46 2.44 1.14
N ASP A 55 -4.88 3.61 1.61
CA ASP A 55 -6.30 3.92 1.79
C ASP A 55 -7.02 4.17 0.47
N ILE A 56 -6.35 4.69 -0.56
CA ILE A 56 -6.96 4.97 -1.86
C ILE A 56 -6.94 3.75 -2.79
N LEU A 57 -5.84 3.00 -2.80
CA LEU A 57 -5.62 1.95 -3.81
C LEU A 57 -6.03 0.55 -3.34
N SER A 58 -5.70 0.19 -2.10
CA SER A 58 -5.77 -1.21 -1.65
C SER A 58 -7.21 -1.74 -1.69
N GLY A 59 -7.46 -2.72 -2.55
CA GLY A 59 -8.77 -3.35 -2.75
C GLY A 59 -9.84 -2.45 -3.39
N LYS A 60 -9.47 -1.25 -3.86
CA LYS A 60 -10.39 -0.26 -4.44
C LYS A 60 -10.14 0.01 -5.91
N VAL A 61 -8.93 -0.28 -6.38
CA VAL A 61 -8.48 -0.04 -7.74
C VAL A 61 -8.12 -1.37 -8.38
N GLU A 62 -8.51 -1.53 -9.64
CA GLU A 62 -8.14 -2.68 -10.45
C GLU A 62 -7.04 -2.33 -11.44
N LEU A 63 -6.13 -3.27 -11.65
CA LEU A 63 -5.10 -3.20 -12.67
C LEU A 63 -5.09 -4.53 -13.42
N HIS A 64 -5.28 -4.49 -14.75
CA HIS A 64 -5.39 -5.68 -15.60
C HIS A 64 -6.43 -6.71 -15.08
N GLY A 65 -7.59 -6.23 -14.62
CA GLY A 65 -8.71 -7.07 -14.16
C GLY A 65 -8.53 -7.72 -12.79
N LYS A 66 -7.53 -7.27 -11.99
CA LYS A 66 -7.37 -7.67 -10.59
C LYS A 66 -7.35 -6.46 -9.67
N SER A 67 -8.07 -6.54 -8.55
CA SER A 67 -7.98 -5.54 -7.48
C SER A 67 -6.61 -5.62 -6.81
N ILE A 68 -5.85 -4.53 -6.83
CA ILE A 68 -4.50 -4.52 -6.28
C ILE A 68 -4.52 -4.43 -4.75
N GLU A 69 -3.53 -5.03 -4.11
CA GLU A 69 -3.33 -4.91 -2.66
C GLU A 69 -2.19 -3.94 -2.41
N VAL A 70 -2.37 -2.97 -1.52
CA VAL A 70 -1.31 -2.04 -1.15
C VAL A 70 -1.17 -2.04 0.37
N GLU A 71 0.01 -2.38 0.87
CA GLU A 71 0.29 -2.51 2.30
C GLU A 71 1.67 -1.94 2.67
N HIS A 72 1.93 -1.75 3.96
CA HIS A 72 3.30 -1.46 4.42
C HIS A 72 4.22 -2.64 4.15
N SER A 73 5.37 -2.37 3.53
CA SER A 73 6.42 -3.36 3.36
C SER A 73 7.09 -3.65 4.70
N VAL A 74 6.74 -4.79 5.31
CA VAL A 74 7.35 -5.25 6.56
C VAL A 74 8.18 -6.52 6.32
N PRO A 75 9.52 -6.44 6.38
CA PRO A 75 10.40 -7.59 6.29
C PRO A 75 10.04 -8.67 7.32
N LYS A 76 10.16 -9.95 6.95
CA LYS A 76 9.76 -11.08 7.81
C LYS A 76 10.38 -11.04 9.21
N ARG A 77 11.65 -10.62 9.33
CA ARG A 77 12.35 -10.51 10.63
C ARG A 77 11.82 -9.36 11.52
N GLN A 78 11.14 -8.39 10.92
CA GLN A 78 10.56 -7.23 11.61
C GLN A 78 9.06 -7.39 11.89
N ARG A 79 8.40 -8.42 11.32
CA ARG A 79 7.03 -8.84 11.66
C ARG A 79 7.00 -9.41 13.08
N SER A 80 6.99 -8.52 14.05
CA SER A 80 7.01 -8.80 15.48
C SER A 80 5.72 -8.28 16.13
N ARG A 81 5.79 -7.75 17.35
CA ARG A 81 4.63 -7.40 18.21
C ARG A 81 3.97 -6.05 17.86
N LYS A 82 4.08 -5.58 16.62
CA LYS A 82 3.51 -4.29 16.17
C LYS A 82 2.47 -4.54 15.09
N LEU A 83 1.22 -4.14 15.36
CA LEU A 83 0.09 -4.26 14.45
C LEU A 83 -0.52 -2.88 14.20
N GLN A 84 -1.01 -2.65 12.98
CA GLN A 84 -1.79 -1.49 12.63
C GLN A 84 -3.18 -1.96 12.22
N ILE A 85 -4.19 -1.51 12.94
CA ILE A 85 -5.60 -1.80 12.65
C ILE A 85 -6.19 -0.53 12.02
N ARG A 86 -6.74 -0.67 10.82
CA ARG A 86 -7.36 0.42 10.06
C ARG A 86 -8.88 0.20 9.96
N ASN A 87 -9.59 1.23 9.49
CA ASN A 87 -11.05 1.22 9.33
C ASN A 87 -11.81 1.00 10.66
N ILE A 88 -11.30 1.55 11.76
CA ILE A 88 -11.98 1.55 13.07
C ILE A 88 -13.08 2.62 13.04
N PRO A 89 -14.34 2.29 13.42
CA PRO A 89 -15.41 3.28 13.46
C PRO A 89 -15.04 4.49 14.33
N PRO A 90 -15.26 5.74 13.88
CA PRO A 90 -14.86 6.93 14.62
C PRO A 90 -15.59 7.10 15.95
N HIS A 91 -16.75 6.46 16.11
CA HIS A 91 -17.55 6.46 17.33
C HIS A 91 -17.28 5.24 18.23
N LEU A 92 -16.34 4.36 17.87
CA LEU A 92 -15.98 3.22 18.71
C LEU A 92 -15.42 3.73 20.04
N GLN A 93 -16.01 3.27 21.14
CA GLN A 93 -15.53 3.58 22.48
C GLN A 93 -14.60 2.46 22.96
N TRP A 94 -13.38 2.81 23.34
CA TRP A 94 -12.48 1.88 24.02
C TRP A 94 -12.96 1.68 25.45
N GLU A 95 -13.17 0.43 25.85
CA GLU A 95 -13.45 0.09 27.23
C GLU A 95 -12.25 0.51 28.10
N GLY A 96 -12.49 1.35 29.12
CA GLY A 96 -11.48 1.72 30.12
C GLY A 96 -10.93 3.14 30.07
N ARG A 97 -11.38 4.02 29.17
CA ARG A 97 -11.19 5.47 29.37
C ARG A 97 -12.21 5.98 30.39
N LYS A 98 -11.78 6.15 31.66
CA LYS A 98 -12.42 7.10 32.57
C LYS A 98 -12.06 8.53 32.17
#